data_AF-A0A3B8X1R9-F1
#
_entry.id   AF-A0A3B8X1R9-F1
#
_cell.length_a   1.000
_cell.length_b   1.000
_cell.length_c   1.000
_cell.angle_alpha   90.00
_cell.angle_beta   90.00
_cell.angle_gamma   90.00
#
_symmetry.space_group_name_H-M   'P 1'
#
loop_
_entity.id
_entity.type
_entity.pdbx_description
1 polymer ?
#
loop_
_entity_poly.entity_id
_entity_poly.type
_entity_poly.pdbx_seq_one_letter_code
_entity_poly.pdbx_strand_id
1 'polypeptide(L)'
;YAAARRAGIQLATACLRGGCGACRSTLVSGEVRELQPMSRTHCADPQSGEITHYLLCVVGPQSDLVIETERPWKIQQRAALSARLGDRT
;
A
#
# COMPACT_ATOMS: atom_id res chain seq x y z
N TYR A 1 2.58 1.07 -4.62
CA TYR A 1 3.32 -0.18 -4.90
C TYR A 1 4.72 0.06 -5.44
N ALA A 2 4.89 0.70 -6.61
CA ALA A 2 6.20 0.84 -7.24
C ALA A 2 7.24 1.54 -6.35
N ALA A 3 6.82 2.55 -5.58
CA ALA A 3 7.68 3.22 -4.60
C ALA A 3 8.19 2.27 -3.51
N ALA A 4 7.30 1.52 -2.85
CA ALA A 4 7.66 0.51 -1.85
C ALA A 4 8.64 -0.53 -2.41
N ARG A 5 8.41 -1.02 -3.63
CA ARG A 5 9.31 -1.97 -4.30
C ARG A 5 10.71 -1.39 -4.50
N ARG A 6 10.82 -0.13 -4.94
CA ARG A 6 12.12 0.56 -5.09
C ARG A 6 12.83 0.79 -3.76
N ALA A 7 12.07 0.93 -2.68
CA ALA A 7 12.60 1.03 -1.32
C ALA A 7 12.94 -0.32 -0.69
N GLY A 8 12.87 -1.43 -1.44
CA GLY A 8 13.13 -2.77 -0.91
C GLY A 8 12.02 -3.30 0.00
N ILE A 9 10.81 -2.75 -0.08
CA ILE A 9 9.63 -3.21 0.67
C ILE A 9 8.72 -3.98 -0.28
N GLN A 10 8.54 -5.27 -0.01
CA GLN A 10 7.62 -6.12 -0.73
C GLN A 10 6.24 -6.07 -0.07
N LEU A 11 5.27 -5.53 -0.79
CA LEU A 11 3.86 -5.55 -0.43
C LEU A 11 3.15 -6.74 -1.09
N ALA A 12 2.06 -7.21 -0.48
CA ALA A 12 1.19 -8.19 -1.11
C ALA A 12 0.55 -7.63 -2.40
N THR A 13 0.74 -8.33 -3.52
CA THR A 13 0.18 -7.96 -4.83
C THR A 13 -0.08 -9.20 -5.66
N ALA A 14 -1.08 -9.16 -6.56
CA ALA A 14 -1.32 -10.22 -7.54
C ALA A 14 -1.55 -9.65 -8.95
N CYS A 15 -2.71 -9.04 -9.22
CA CYS A 15 -3.07 -8.64 -10.60
C CYS A 15 -2.38 -7.36 -11.12
N LEU A 16 -1.95 -6.46 -10.22
CA LEU A 16 -1.41 -5.13 -10.54
C LEU A 16 -2.30 -4.24 -11.43
N ARG A 17 -3.62 -4.48 -11.42
CA ARG A 17 -4.61 -3.83 -12.30
C ARG A 17 -5.83 -3.27 -11.55
N GLY A 18 -5.75 -3.14 -10.22
CA GLY A 18 -6.87 -2.60 -9.42
C GLY A 18 -8.05 -3.55 -9.21
N GLY A 19 -7.94 -4.84 -9.58
CA GLY A 19 -9.09 -5.76 -9.60
C GLY A 19 -9.19 -6.77 -8.45
N CYS A 20 -8.07 -7.21 -7.87
CA CYS A 20 -8.05 -8.44 -7.03
C CYS A 20 -8.03 -8.23 -5.50
N GLY A 21 -7.87 -6.99 -5.02
CA GLY A 21 -7.78 -6.70 -3.58
C GLY A 21 -6.50 -7.17 -2.85
N ALA A 22 -5.56 -7.87 -3.52
CA ALA A 22 -4.33 -8.34 -2.87
C ALA A 22 -3.46 -7.21 -2.30
N CYS A 23 -3.54 -6.01 -2.87
CA CYS A 23 -2.79 -4.82 -2.45
C CYS A 23 -3.65 -3.80 -1.68
N ARG A 24 -4.77 -4.26 -1.12
CA ARG A 24 -5.68 -3.43 -0.35
C ARG A 24 -5.01 -2.93 0.93
N SER A 25 -5.21 -1.66 1.23
CA SER A 25 -4.66 -1.00 2.41
C SER A 25 -5.58 0.13 2.84
N THR A 26 -5.56 0.43 4.14
CA THR A 26 -6.31 1.54 4.72
C THR A 26 -5.42 2.77 4.72
N LEU A 27 -5.99 3.92 4.35
CA LEU A 27 -5.33 5.21 4.45
C LEU A 27 -5.58 5.77 5.85
N VAL A 28 -4.52 5.89 6.65
CA VAL A 28 -4.59 6.44 8.02
C VAL A 28 -4.45 7.96 7.98
N SER A 29 -3.55 8.48 7.14
CA SER A 29 -3.40 9.93 6.92
C SER A 29 -2.83 10.23 5.54
N GLY A 30 -3.08 11.45 5.07
CA GLY A 30 -2.62 11.96 3.77
C GLY A 30 -3.69 11.83 2.68
N GLU A 31 -3.28 12.05 1.44
CA GLU A 31 -4.16 12.09 0.28
C GLU A 31 -3.58 11.26 -0.86
N VAL A 32 -4.44 10.49 -1.52
CA VAL A 32 -4.08 9.69 -2.68
C VAL A 32 -4.94 10.06 -3.88
N ARG A 33 -4.37 9.90 -5.07
CA ARG A 33 -5.08 10.02 -6.34
C ARG A 33 -5.16 8.66 -7.03
N GLU A 34 -6.34 8.35 -7.55
CA GLU A 34 -6.52 7.22 -8.47
C GLU A 34 -5.77 7.47 -9.79
N LEU A 35 -4.87 6.55 -10.13
CA LEU A 35 -4.15 6.55 -11.40
C LEU A 35 -4.85 5.67 -12.44
N GLN A 36 -5.55 4.63 -11.98
CA GLN A 36 -6.37 3.72 -12.79
C GLN A 36 -7.60 3.29 -11.98
N PRO A 37 -8.68 2.81 -12.62
CA PRO A 37 -9.89 2.37 -11.93
C PRO A 37 -9.61 1.33 -10.84
N MET A 38 -10.27 1.49 -9.69
CA MET A 38 -10.23 0.53 -8.58
C MET A 38 -11.54 -0.26 -8.48
N SER A 39 -11.42 -1.54 -8.12
CA SER A 39 -12.58 -2.38 -7.82
C SER A 39 -13.33 -1.86 -6.60
N ARG A 40 -14.54 -1.34 -6.80
CA ARG A 40 -15.40 -0.88 -5.70
C ARG A 40 -15.70 -1.99 -4.70
N THR A 41 -15.88 -3.24 -5.15
CA THR A 41 -16.08 -4.42 -4.30
C THR A 41 -14.95 -4.66 -3.30
N HIS A 42 -13.75 -4.15 -3.58
CA HIS A 42 -12.59 -4.28 -2.69
C HIS A 42 -12.18 -2.98 -2.01
N CYS A 43 -12.84 -1.87 -2.29
CA CYS A 43 -12.47 -0.55 -1.79
C CYS A 43 -13.57 0.09 -0.97
N ALA A 44 -14.84 -0.22 -1.29
CA ALA A 44 -16.00 0.36 -0.65
C ALA A 44 -16.45 -0.47 0.55
N ASP A 45 -16.91 0.22 1.59
CA ASP A 45 -17.69 -0.39 2.64
C ASP A 45 -19.00 -0.98 2.06
N PRO A 46 -19.35 -2.24 2.38
CA PRO A 46 -20.55 -2.87 1.82
C PRO A 46 -21.88 -2.23 2.22
N GLN A 47 -21.93 -1.49 3.33
CA GLN A 47 -23.14 -0.86 3.84
C GLN A 47 -23.27 0.59 3.37
N SER A 48 -22.23 1.40 3.52
CA SER A 48 -22.26 2.82 3.15
C SER A 48 -21.94 3.07 1.67
N GLY A 49 -21.19 2.16 1.02
CA GLY A 49 -20.68 2.35 -0.33
C GLY A 49 -19.54 3.36 -0.44
N GLU A 50 -19.10 3.93 0.69
CA GLU A 50 -17.98 4.86 0.77
C GLU A 50 -16.65 4.12 0.61
N ILE A 51 -15.67 4.77 -0.01
CA ILE A 51 -14.33 4.20 -0.19
C ILE A 51 -13.58 4.27 1.15
N THR A 52 -13.40 3.11 1.78
CA THR A 52 -12.67 2.96 3.06
C THR A 52 -11.28 2.38 2.85
N HIS A 53 -11.02 1.75 1.70
CA HIS A 53 -9.74 1.14 1.38
C HIS A 53 -9.25 1.51 -0.02
N TYR A 54 -7.93 1.45 -0.20
CA TYR A 54 -7.26 1.80 -1.44
C TYR A 54 -6.40 0.65 -1.97
N LEU A 55 -6.30 0.53 -3.29
CA LEU A 55 -5.48 -0.47 -3.96
C LEU A 55 -4.14 0.14 -4.37
N LEU A 56 -3.10 -0.11 -3.57
CA LEU A 56 -1.77 0.51 -3.71
C LEU A 56 -1.09 0.27 -5.06
N CYS A 57 -1.59 -0.66 -5.89
CA CYS A 57 -1.06 -0.89 -7.24
C CYS A 57 -1.52 0.15 -8.28
N VAL A 58 -2.60 0.89 -8.01
CA VAL A 58 -3.23 1.82 -8.97
C VAL A 58 -3.53 3.21 -8.38
N VAL A 59 -2.96 3.54 -7.22
CA VAL A 59 -3.03 4.88 -6.61
C VAL A 59 -1.63 5.48 -6.46
N GLY A 60 -1.58 6.82 -6.50
CA GLY A 60 -0.38 7.62 -6.26
C GLY A 60 -0.56 8.58 -5.08
N PRO A 61 0.52 8.89 -4.33
CA PRO A 61 0.46 9.86 -3.24
C PRO A 61 0.27 11.29 -3.78
N GLN A 62 -0.49 12.11 -3.07
CA GLN A 62 -0.58 13.57 -3.25
C GLN A 62 0.00 14.34 -2.06
N SER A 63 0.17 13.69 -0.92
CA SER A 63 0.85 14.20 0.28
C SER A 63 1.61 13.07 0.98
N ASP A 64 2.20 13.36 2.13
CA ASP A 64 2.81 12.34 2.99
C ASP A 64 1.75 11.38 3.51
N LEU A 65 1.99 10.08 3.35
CA LEU A 65 1.00 9.05 3.66
C LEU A 65 1.40 8.23 4.88
N VAL A 66 0.40 7.93 5.72
CA VAL A 66 0.44 6.79 6.64
C VAL A 66 -0.60 5.79 6.16
N ILE A 67 -0.17 4.55 5.92
CA ILE A 67 -1.03 3.48 5.42
C ILE A 67 -0.87 2.23 6.27
N GLU A 68 -1.96 1.51 6.44
CA GLU A 68 -1.99 0.20 7.07
C GLU A 68 -2.29 -0.88 6.02
N THR A 69 -1.42 -1.88 5.94
CA THR A 69 -1.60 -3.02 5.03
C THR A 69 -2.40 -4.11 5.72
N GLU A 70 -3.50 -4.55 5.10
CA GLU A 70 -4.27 -5.71 5.61
C GLU A 70 -3.54 -7.04 5.46
N ARG A 71 -2.54 -7.08 4.57
CA ARG A 71 -1.78 -8.28 4.25
C ARG A 71 -0.31 -8.10 4.61
N PRO A 72 0.42 -9.20 4.88
CA PRO A 72 1.82 -9.13 5.24
C PRO A 72 2.66 -8.40 4.19
N TRP A 73 3.65 -7.66 4.68
CA TRP A 73 4.72 -7.07 3.89
C TRP A 73 6.07 -7.54 4.42
N LYS A 74 7.11 -7.45 3.59
CA LYS A 74 8.47 -7.88 3.93
C LYS A 74 9.50 -6.85 3.52
N ILE A 75 10.53 -6.65 4.35
CA ILE A 75 11.72 -5.91 3.97
C ILE A 75 12.65 -6.87 3.21
N GLN A 76 12.83 -6.64 1.91
CA GLN A 76 13.74 -7.38 1.05
C GLN A 76 15.16 -6.83 1.12
N GLN A 77 15.29 -5.51 1.30
CA GLN A 77 16.59 -4.85 1.47
C GLN A 77 16.48 -3.89 2.65
N ARG A 78 17.31 -4.11 3.67
CA ARG A 78 17.44 -3.15 4.77
C ARG A 78 18.21 -1.95 4.23
N ALA A 79 17.69 -0.75 4.46
CA ALA A 79 18.47 0.46 4.23
C ALA A 79 19.79 0.36 5.01
N ALA A 80 20.88 0.87 4.44
CA ALA A 80 22.21 0.78 5.06
C ALA A 80 22.21 1.32 6.51
N LEU A 81 21.39 2.34 6.79
CA LEU A 81 21.20 2.86 8.14
C LEU A 81 20.48 1.88 9.07
N SER A 82 19.42 1.21 8.60
CA SER A 82 18.68 0.20 9.37
C SER A 82 19.50 -1.06 9.64
N ALA A 83 20.49 -1.38 8.80
CA ALA A 83 21.47 -2.43 9.11
C ALA A 83 22.36 -2.01 10.29
N ARG A 84 22.91 -0.79 10.24
CA ARG A 84 23.81 -0.26 11.29
C ARG A 84 23.15 -0.05 12.66
N LEU A 85 21.84 0.20 12.69
CA LEU A 85 21.08 0.35 13.94
C LEU A 85 20.64 -1.00 14.56
N GLY A 86 20.65 -2.09 13.78
CA GLY A 86 20.23 -3.42 14.24
C GLY A 86 21.28 -4.18 15.05
N ASP A 87 22.56 -3.83 14.90
CA ASP A 87 23.69 -4.50 15.57
C ASP A 87 24.04 -3.88 16.95
N ARG A 88 23.13 -3.09 17.53
CA ARG A 88 23.36 -2.33 18.78
C ARG A 88 22.54 -2.82 19.99
N THR A 89 21.98 -4.01 19.91
CA THR A 89 21.28 -4.72 21.01
C THR A 89 21.89 -6.09 21.19
#